data_AF-A0A6P7STJ6-F1
#
_entry.id   AF-A0A6P7STJ6-F1
#
_cell.length_a   1.000
_cell.length_b   1.000
_cell.length_c   1.000
_cell.angle_alpha   90.00
_cell.angle_beta   90.00
_cell.angle_gamma   90.00
#
_symmetry.space_group_name_H-M   'P 1'
#
loop_
_entity.id
_entity.type
_entity.pdbx_description
1 polymer ?
#
loop_
_entity_poly.entity_id
_entity_poly.type
_entity_poly.pdbx_seq_one_letter_code
_entity_poly.pdbx_strand_id
1 'polypeptide(L)'
;MLFYFRKGKKATETCRKLCNVYGKNAVSERVCQKWFARFRSENFSVRDAPHSGRRKEIDIDQLRAVAKQDCSLRTRQIADILNISKTSVENELHKLGYVSKLDVWVPHNFTEANLVQKVSICDTLLKKENNEPFLRRIVTGDEKWVVYNNVKRRSRKKAEDSPKQTPKAGFHPKKVLLSKWWDWKGVIFFELLPLNKTINPEVYCEQLDKLNAALHQKTARTGEWQRRCFPP
;
A
#
# COMPACT_ATOMS: atom_id res chain seq x y z
N MET A 1 -43.57 16.07 20.15
CA MET A 1 -44.68 15.14 20.46
C MET A 1 -44.45 14.32 21.71
N LEU A 2 -43.31 13.64 21.84
CA LEU A 2 -42.97 12.83 23.03
C LEU A 2 -43.12 13.59 24.36
N PHE A 3 -42.71 14.86 24.39
CA PHE A 3 -42.91 15.77 25.53
C PHE A 3 -44.39 15.90 25.95
N TYR A 4 -45.29 16.12 24.99
CA TYR A 4 -46.73 16.25 25.27
C TYR A 4 -47.39 14.93 25.66
N PHE A 5 -46.89 13.81 25.11
CA PHE A 5 -47.30 12.47 25.54
C PHE A 5 -46.97 12.21 27.00
N ARG A 6 -45.74 12.52 27.44
CA ARG A 6 -45.32 12.40 28.86
C ARG A 6 -46.11 13.32 29.79
N LYS A 7 -46.61 14.46 29.30
CA LYS A 7 -47.52 15.36 30.03
C LYS A 7 -48.98 14.90 30.03
N GLY A 8 -49.29 13.69 29.57
CA GLY A 8 -50.64 13.13 29.56
C GLY A 8 -51.61 13.80 28.58
N LYS A 9 -51.11 14.56 27.59
CA LYS A 9 -51.96 15.25 26.61
C LYS A 9 -52.41 14.30 25.52
N LYS A 10 -53.57 14.55 24.90
CA LYS A 10 -54.07 13.76 23.76
C LYS A 10 -53.35 14.13 22.45
N ALA A 11 -53.36 13.23 21.48
CA ALA A 11 -52.72 13.43 20.17
C ALA A 11 -53.31 14.64 19.42
N THR A 12 -54.63 14.86 19.52
CA THR A 12 -55.35 15.98 18.91
C THR A 12 -54.98 17.33 19.53
N GLU A 13 -54.89 17.39 20.86
CA GLU A 13 -54.43 18.58 21.60
C GLU A 13 -52.97 18.91 21.25
N THR A 14 -52.13 17.88 21.13
CA THR A 14 -50.74 18.02 20.72
C THR A 14 -50.62 18.55 19.30
N CYS A 15 -51.43 18.05 18.36
CA CYS A 15 -51.50 18.54 16.98
C CYS A 15 -51.86 20.03 16.94
N ARG A 16 -52.91 20.44 17.68
CA ARG A 16 -53.33 21.85 17.76
C ARG A 16 -52.25 22.75 18.34
N LYS A 17 -51.58 22.32 19.42
CA LYS A 17 -50.47 23.06 20.04
C LYS A 17 -49.27 23.19 19.10
N LEU A 18 -48.93 22.14 18.37
CA LEU A 18 -47.84 22.17 17.40
C LEU A 18 -48.16 23.09 16.22
N CYS A 19 -49.38 23.02 15.67
CA CYS A 19 -49.80 23.92 14.59
C CYS A 19 -49.92 25.38 15.03
N ASN A 20 -50.27 25.66 16.30
CA ASN A 20 -50.27 27.02 16.84
C ASN A 20 -48.85 27.61 16.96
N VAL A 21 -47.86 26.80 17.31
CA VAL A 21 -46.47 27.27 17.52
C VAL A 21 -45.68 27.32 16.21
N TYR A 22 -45.84 26.31 15.35
CA TYR A 22 -45.01 26.12 14.16
C TYR A 22 -45.71 26.43 12.83
N GLY A 23 -46.98 26.87 12.88
CA GLY A 23 -47.76 27.28 11.70
C GLY A 23 -48.83 26.27 11.27
N LYS A 24 -49.81 26.77 10.53
CA LYS A 24 -50.93 25.97 9.99
C LYS A 24 -50.36 24.90 9.06
N ASN A 25 -50.63 23.62 9.35
CA ASN A 25 -50.11 22.42 8.67
C ASN A 25 -48.70 21.94 9.07
N ALA A 26 -48.13 22.43 10.18
CA ALA A 26 -46.84 21.93 10.67
C ALA A 26 -46.82 20.40 10.87
N VAL A 27 -47.93 19.83 11.38
CA VAL A 27 -48.11 18.38 11.44
C VAL A 27 -49.59 18.01 11.25
N SER A 28 -49.87 16.92 10.54
CA SER A 28 -51.23 16.40 10.44
C SER A 28 -51.64 15.59 11.67
N GLU A 29 -52.93 15.56 11.96
CA GLU A 29 -53.47 14.80 13.09
C GLU A 29 -53.12 13.31 12.98
N ARG A 30 -53.15 12.76 11.75
CA ARG A 30 -52.77 11.37 11.46
C ARG A 30 -51.32 11.07 11.83
N VAL A 31 -50.40 12.01 11.62
CA VAL A 31 -48.99 11.86 12.04
C VAL A 31 -48.89 11.89 13.57
N CYS A 32 -49.59 12.81 14.24
CA CYS A 32 -49.63 12.84 15.71
C CYS A 32 -50.17 11.52 16.29
N GLN A 33 -51.26 10.99 15.74
CA GLN A 33 -51.84 9.71 16.18
C GLN A 33 -50.87 8.53 15.97
N LYS A 34 -50.20 8.45 14.82
CA LYS A 34 -49.17 7.41 14.55
C LYS A 34 -48.01 7.47 15.57
N TRP A 35 -47.51 8.65 15.87
CA TRP A 35 -46.45 8.83 16.88
C TRP A 35 -46.93 8.48 18.29
N PHE A 36 -48.15 8.86 18.66
CA PHE A 36 -48.73 8.49 19.97
C PHE A 36 -48.98 6.99 20.10
N ALA A 37 -49.36 6.30 19.02
CA ALA A 37 -49.44 4.85 19.00
C ALA A 37 -48.07 4.20 19.23
N ARG A 38 -47.00 4.72 18.59
CA ARG A 38 -45.61 4.27 18.81
C ARG A 38 -45.14 4.49 20.25
N PHE A 39 -45.48 5.62 20.86
CA PHE A 39 -45.11 5.90 22.26
C PHE A 39 -45.87 5.03 23.26
N ARG A 40 -47.10 4.61 22.94
CA ARG A 40 -47.86 3.64 23.76
C ARG A 40 -47.28 2.22 23.69
N SER A 41 -46.62 1.87 22.58
CA SER A 41 -45.88 0.61 22.45
C SER A 41 -44.44 0.72 22.96
N GLU A 42 -44.17 1.64 23.90
CA GLU A 42 -42.86 1.91 24.53
C GLU A 42 -41.71 2.25 23.57
N ASN A 43 -42.00 2.54 22.29
CA ASN A 43 -40.99 2.93 21.31
C ASN A 43 -40.84 4.45 21.28
N PHE A 44 -39.85 4.96 22.02
CA PHE A 44 -39.53 6.38 22.11
C PHE A 44 -38.46 6.86 21.12
N SER A 45 -38.03 6.01 20.19
CA SER A 45 -37.06 6.41 19.15
C SER A 45 -37.66 7.45 18.21
N VAL A 46 -36.99 8.58 18.07
CA VAL A 46 -37.36 9.65 17.14
C VAL A 46 -36.75 9.42 15.74
N ARG A 47 -35.83 8.44 15.62
CA ARG A 47 -35.23 8.08 14.33
C ARG A 47 -36.20 7.26 13.51
N ASP A 48 -36.22 7.49 12.21
CA ASP A 48 -36.96 6.64 11.30
C ASP A 48 -36.44 5.20 11.35
N ALA A 49 -37.36 4.25 11.23
CA ALA A 49 -36.99 2.87 11.00
C ALA A 49 -36.22 2.76 9.66
N PRO A 50 -35.36 1.74 9.49
CA PRO A 50 -34.77 1.45 8.21
C PRO A 50 -35.88 1.35 7.16
N HIS A 51 -35.89 2.27 6.20
CA HIS A 51 -36.81 2.19 5.09
C HIS A 51 -36.37 1.05 4.17
N SER A 52 -37.32 0.26 3.68
CA SER A 52 -37.07 -0.72 2.62
C SER A 52 -36.81 0.03 1.30
N GLY A 53 -35.59 0.52 1.11
CA GLY A 53 -35.17 1.05 -0.19
C GLY A 53 -35.16 -0.06 -1.25
N ARG A 54 -35.16 0.32 -2.54
CA ARG A 54 -35.01 -0.62 -3.66
C ARG A 54 -33.57 -1.17 -3.66
N ARG A 55 -33.35 -2.33 -3.04
CA ARG A 55 -32.12 -3.10 -3.25
C ARG A 55 -32.22 -3.74 -4.62
N LYS A 56 -31.32 -3.40 -5.55
CA LYS A 56 -30.95 -4.39 -6.56
C LYS A 56 -30.14 -5.42 -5.80
N GLU A 57 -30.59 -6.66 -5.82
CA GLU A 57 -29.88 -7.79 -5.26
C GLU A 57 -28.59 -7.96 -6.06
N ILE A 58 -27.57 -7.21 -5.67
CA ILE A 58 -26.22 -7.38 -6.19
C ILE A 58 -25.70 -8.62 -5.47
N ASP A 59 -25.34 -9.64 -6.23
CA ASP A 59 -24.65 -10.80 -5.69
C ASP A 59 -23.23 -10.37 -5.29
N ILE A 60 -23.09 -10.00 -4.02
CA ILE A 60 -21.84 -9.54 -3.41
C ILE A 60 -20.79 -10.67 -3.42
N ASP A 61 -21.24 -11.92 -3.35
CA ASP A 61 -20.35 -13.07 -3.31
C ASP A 61 -19.78 -13.37 -4.71
N GLN A 62 -20.57 -13.22 -5.77
CA GLN A 62 -20.05 -13.21 -7.14
C GLN A 62 -19.06 -12.07 -7.38
N LEU A 63 -19.35 -10.86 -6.90
CA LEU A 63 -18.41 -9.74 -7.01
C LEU A 63 -17.08 -10.03 -6.30
N ARG A 64 -17.13 -10.63 -5.11
CA ARG A 64 -15.92 -11.05 -4.37
C ARG A 64 -15.17 -12.16 -5.09
N ALA A 65 -15.86 -13.13 -5.67
CA ALA A 65 -15.23 -14.22 -6.42
C ALA A 65 -14.44 -13.69 -7.61
N VAL A 66 -15.04 -12.81 -8.42
CA VAL A 66 -14.38 -12.17 -9.58
C VAL A 66 -13.17 -11.36 -9.12
N ALA A 67 -13.32 -10.51 -8.10
CA ALA A 67 -12.24 -9.67 -7.60
C ALA A 67 -11.07 -10.46 -6.97
N LYS A 68 -11.33 -11.65 -6.42
CA LYS A 68 -10.29 -12.55 -5.87
C LYS A 68 -9.57 -13.35 -6.95
N GLN A 69 -10.29 -13.73 -8.01
CA GLN A 69 -9.71 -14.50 -9.11
C GLN A 69 -8.73 -13.65 -9.92
N ASP A 70 -9.08 -12.39 -10.19
CA ASP A 70 -8.21 -11.46 -10.92
C ASP A 70 -8.31 -10.05 -10.33
N CYS A 71 -7.27 -9.65 -9.60
CA CYS A 71 -7.16 -8.34 -8.98
C CYS A 71 -6.77 -7.21 -9.96
N SER A 72 -6.41 -7.55 -11.20
CA SER A 72 -6.00 -6.58 -12.24
C SER A 72 -7.19 -6.02 -13.03
N LEU A 73 -8.37 -6.61 -12.88
CA LEU A 73 -9.57 -6.20 -13.61
C LEU A 73 -9.98 -4.76 -13.27
N ARG A 74 -10.30 -4.00 -14.32
CA ARG A 74 -10.88 -2.67 -14.16
C ARG A 74 -12.33 -2.78 -13.72
N THR A 75 -12.80 -1.80 -12.94
CA THR A 75 -14.20 -1.71 -12.48
C THR A 75 -15.22 -1.85 -13.61
N ARG A 76 -14.91 -1.35 -14.82
CA ARG A 76 -15.77 -1.51 -16.01
C ARG A 76 -15.85 -2.97 -16.47
N GLN A 77 -14.74 -3.69 -16.49
CA GLN A 77 -14.72 -5.10 -16.90
C GLN A 77 -15.51 -5.97 -15.90
N ILE A 78 -15.37 -5.70 -14.61
CA ILE A 78 -16.15 -6.38 -13.56
C ILE A 78 -17.65 -6.10 -13.73
N ALA A 79 -18.01 -4.84 -14.04
CA ALA A 79 -19.38 -4.45 -14.32
C ALA A 79 -19.97 -5.20 -15.54
N ASP A 80 -19.19 -5.34 -16.62
CA ASP A 80 -19.61 -6.07 -17.82
C ASP A 80 -19.78 -7.57 -17.53
N ILE A 81 -18.86 -8.19 -16.78
CA ILE A 81 -18.92 -9.62 -16.39
C ILE A 81 -20.17 -9.92 -15.56
N LEU A 82 -20.48 -9.05 -14.58
CA LEU A 82 -21.61 -9.26 -13.67
C LEU A 82 -22.91 -8.65 -14.18
N ASN A 83 -22.90 -7.98 -15.33
CA ASN A 83 -24.01 -7.22 -15.89
C ASN A 83 -24.61 -6.20 -14.88
N ILE A 84 -23.73 -5.51 -14.13
CA ILE A 84 -24.08 -4.52 -13.11
C ILE A 84 -23.54 -3.16 -13.54
N SER A 85 -24.15 -2.05 -13.10
CA SER A 85 -23.61 -0.72 -13.39
C SER A 85 -22.22 -0.52 -12.75
N LYS A 86 -21.30 0.12 -13.49
CA LYS A 86 -19.95 0.48 -12.99
C LYS A 86 -19.98 1.16 -11.61
N THR A 87 -20.91 2.10 -11.41
CA THR A 87 -21.05 2.84 -10.14
C THR A 87 -21.44 1.94 -8.98
N SER A 88 -22.28 0.92 -9.23
CA SER A 88 -22.63 -0.06 -8.20
C SER A 88 -21.43 -0.91 -7.81
N VAL A 89 -20.64 -1.39 -8.80
CA VAL A 89 -19.40 -2.14 -8.54
C VAL A 89 -18.42 -1.30 -7.71
N GLU A 90 -18.20 -0.05 -8.08
CA GLU A 90 -17.30 0.87 -7.36
C GLU A 90 -17.73 1.07 -5.90
N ASN A 91 -19.01 1.34 -5.67
CA ASN A 91 -19.56 1.54 -4.33
C ASN A 91 -19.45 0.26 -3.48
N GLU A 92 -19.78 -0.91 -4.03
CA GLU A 92 -19.70 -2.17 -3.29
C GLU A 92 -18.25 -2.57 -3.01
N LEU A 93 -17.32 -2.41 -3.96
CA LEU A 93 -15.89 -2.64 -3.72
C LEU A 93 -15.36 -1.74 -2.60
N HIS A 94 -15.77 -0.47 -2.57
CA HIS A 94 -15.39 0.46 -1.51
C HIS A 94 -15.98 0.07 -0.14
N LYS A 95 -17.26 -0.35 -0.09
CA LYS A 95 -17.89 -0.87 1.15
C LYS A 95 -17.20 -2.13 1.66
N LEU A 96 -16.71 -2.97 0.76
CA LEU A 96 -15.94 -4.18 1.07
C LEU A 96 -14.49 -3.90 1.48
N GLY A 97 -14.02 -2.66 1.36
CA GLY A 97 -12.66 -2.26 1.72
C GLY A 97 -11.59 -2.57 0.66
N TYR A 98 -11.99 -2.88 -0.58
CA TYR A 98 -11.04 -3.03 -1.68
C TYR A 98 -10.48 -1.67 -2.11
N VAL A 99 -9.18 -1.63 -2.36
CA VAL A 99 -8.47 -0.42 -2.79
C VAL A 99 -7.61 -0.77 -4.00
N SER A 100 -7.65 0.09 -5.02
CA SER A 100 -6.75 -0.04 -6.16
C SER A 100 -5.33 0.34 -5.75
N LYS A 101 -4.40 -0.59 -5.95
CA LYS A 101 -2.97 -0.37 -5.81
C LYS A 101 -2.31 -0.61 -7.16
N LEU A 102 -1.24 0.14 -7.43
CA LEU A 102 -0.41 -0.13 -8.60
C LEU A 102 0.38 -1.42 -8.36
N ASP A 103 0.61 -2.16 -9.44
CA ASP A 103 1.43 -3.36 -9.40
C ASP A 103 2.87 -3.03 -9.00
N VAL A 104 3.49 -3.99 -8.33
CA VAL A 104 4.90 -3.91 -7.96
C VAL A 104 5.73 -4.39 -9.15
N TRP A 105 6.66 -3.55 -9.61
CA TRP A 105 7.57 -3.94 -10.67
C TRP A 105 8.55 -5.01 -10.15
N VAL A 106 8.56 -6.17 -10.79
CA VAL A 106 9.48 -7.28 -10.51
C VAL A 106 10.52 -7.35 -11.63
N PRO A 107 11.84 -7.35 -11.31
CA PRO A 107 12.89 -7.19 -12.33
C PRO A 107 12.98 -8.29 -13.39
N HIS A 108 12.56 -9.52 -13.07
CA HIS A 108 12.75 -10.67 -13.94
C HIS A 108 11.62 -11.67 -13.75
N ASN A 109 11.17 -12.29 -14.85
CA ASN A 109 10.20 -13.36 -14.82
C ASN A 109 10.93 -14.69 -14.57
N PHE A 110 10.82 -15.25 -13.37
CA PHE A 110 11.51 -16.49 -13.02
C PHE A 110 10.82 -17.71 -13.64
N THR A 111 11.62 -18.67 -14.10
CA THR A 111 11.13 -20.02 -14.41
C THR A 111 10.85 -20.79 -13.11
N GLU A 112 10.04 -21.84 -13.19
CA GLU A 112 9.76 -22.71 -12.04
C GLU A 112 11.03 -23.29 -11.43
N ALA A 113 11.98 -23.75 -12.25
CA ALA A 113 13.28 -24.24 -11.80
C ALA A 113 14.07 -23.17 -11.01
N ASN A 114 14.09 -21.92 -11.49
CA ASN A 114 14.75 -20.82 -10.78
C ASN A 114 14.07 -20.54 -9.43
N LEU A 115 12.74 -20.65 -9.35
CA LEU A 115 12.01 -20.46 -8.09
C LEU A 115 12.36 -21.54 -7.07
N VAL A 116 12.32 -22.81 -7.49
CA VAL A 116 12.68 -23.95 -6.62
C VAL A 116 14.11 -23.82 -6.12
N GLN A 117 15.05 -23.49 -7.01
CA GLN A 117 16.45 -23.30 -6.64
C GLN A 117 16.61 -22.18 -5.61
N LYS A 118 15.94 -21.04 -5.81
CA LYS A 118 15.99 -19.92 -4.86
C LYS A 118 15.42 -20.29 -3.49
N VAL A 119 14.29 -21.01 -3.44
CA VAL A 119 13.69 -21.48 -2.19
C VAL A 119 14.66 -22.43 -1.47
N SER A 120 15.26 -23.38 -2.19
CA SER A 120 16.22 -24.34 -1.65
C SER A 120 17.49 -23.66 -1.08
N ILE A 121 18.05 -22.69 -1.80
CA ILE A 121 19.21 -21.92 -1.33
C ILE A 121 18.83 -21.12 -0.07
N CYS A 122 17.69 -20.43 -0.07
CA CYS A 122 17.23 -19.66 1.08
C CYS A 122 17.04 -20.53 2.32
N ASP A 123 16.38 -21.69 2.19
CA ASP A 123 16.17 -22.64 3.29
C ASP A 123 17.51 -23.16 3.85
N THR A 124 18.46 -23.49 2.97
CA THR A 124 19.80 -23.93 3.36
C THR A 124 20.56 -22.85 4.12
N LEU A 125 20.56 -21.61 3.62
CA LEU A 125 21.22 -20.47 4.28
C LEU A 125 20.57 -20.12 5.61
N LEU A 126 19.24 -20.22 5.72
CA LEU A 126 18.51 -19.97 6.96
C LEU A 126 18.85 -21.00 8.03
N LYS A 127 18.88 -22.29 7.67
CA LYS A 127 19.31 -23.38 8.57
C LYS A 127 20.74 -23.18 9.04
N LYS A 128 21.63 -22.77 8.13
CA LYS A 128 23.02 -22.47 8.47
C LYS A 128 23.12 -21.32 9.47
N GLU A 129 22.37 -20.24 9.27
CA GLU A 129 22.39 -19.09 10.19
C GLU A 129 21.88 -19.47 11.59
N ASN A 130 20.83 -20.31 11.66
CA ASN A 130 20.29 -20.80 12.93
C ASN A 130 21.28 -21.68 13.70
N ASN A 131 22.08 -22.49 12.98
CA ASN A 131 23.06 -23.39 13.59
C ASN A 131 24.37 -22.66 13.95
N GLU A 132 24.88 -21.84 13.05
CA GLU A 132 26.13 -21.10 13.21
C GLU A 132 26.01 -19.69 12.59
N PRO A 133 25.68 -18.66 13.40
CA PRO A 133 25.49 -17.31 12.90
C PRO A 133 26.69 -16.81 12.08
N PHE A 134 26.46 -16.49 10.81
CA PHE A 134 27.48 -16.10 9.85
C PHE A 134 27.20 -14.75 9.19
N LEU A 135 26.03 -14.15 9.36
CA LEU A 135 25.71 -12.83 8.80
C LEU A 135 26.74 -11.75 9.15
N ARG A 136 27.29 -11.76 10.38
CA ARG A 136 28.34 -10.81 10.80
C ARG A 136 29.71 -11.02 10.11
N ARG A 137 29.89 -12.14 9.41
CA ARG A 137 31.10 -12.47 8.65
C ARG A 137 30.95 -12.15 7.16
N ILE A 138 29.74 -11.80 6.70
CA ILE A 138 29.51 -11.50 5.29
C ILE A 138 30.05 -10.12 4.94
N VAL A 139 30.89 -10.09 3.92
CA VAL A 139 31.20 -8.90 3.13
C VAL A 139 30.47 -9.07 1.81
N THR A 140 29.70 -8.07 1.41
CA THR A 140 28.98 -8.07 0.14
C THR A 140 29.37 -6.83 -0.66
N GLY A 141 29.24 -6.91 -1.98
CA GLY A 141 29.41 -5.77 -2.85
C GLY A 141 28.49 -5.88 -4.06
N ASP A 142 28.24 -4.74 -4.67
CA ASP A 142 27.40 -4.59 -5.85
C ASP A 142 27.82 -3.34 -6.62
N GLU A 143 27.47 -3.29 -7.90
CA GLU A 143 27.83 -2.21 -8.79
C GLU A 143 26.60 -1.48 -9.33
N LYS A 144 26.64 -0.15 -9.22
CA LYS A 144 25.50 0.69 -9.52
C LYS A 144 25.88 1.85 -10.41
N TRP A 145 25.19 1.97 -11.54
CA TRP A 145 25.24 3.18 -12.35
C TRP A 145 24.58 4.34 -11.61
N VAL A 146 25.36 5.38 -11.33
CA VAL A 146 24.91 6.64 -10.74
C VAL A 146 24.87 7.69 -11.84
N VAL A 147 23.67 8.23 -12.09
CA VAL A 147 23.44 9.28 -13.08
C VAL A 147 23.69 10.65 -12.44
N TYR A 148 24.43 11.52 -13.11
CA TYR A 148 24.73 12.88 -12.62
C TYR A 148 23.47 13.73 -12.43
N ASN A 149 22.55 13.68 -13.39
CA ASN A 149 21.30 14.41 -13.34
C ASN A 149 20.11 13.46 -13.15
N ASN A 150 19.79 13.16 -11.89
CA ASN A 150 18.66 12.29 -11.53
C ASN A 150 17.38 13.13 -11.35
N VAL A 151 16.83 13.65 -12.45
CA VAL A 151 15.58 14.44 -12.43
C VAL A 151 14.41 13.53 -12.05
N LYS A 152 13.99 13.58 -10.79
CA LYS A 152 12.75 12.93 -10.36
C LYS A 152 11.55 13.80 -10.72
N ARG A 153 10.56 13.22 -11.39
CA ARG A 153 9.28 13.88 -11.64
C ARG A 153 8.58 14.09 -10.29
N ARG A 154 8.46 15.35 -9.85
CA ARG A 154 7.72 15.67 -8.63
C ARG A 154 6.24 15.35 -8.85
N SER A 155 5.63 14.57 -7.95
CA SER A 155 4.17 14.43 -7.93
C SER A 155 3.58 15.76 -7.48
N ARG A 156 2.57 16.25 -8.20
CA ARG A 156 1.88 17.51 -7.89
C ARG A 156 0.57 17.21 -7.18
N LYS A 157 0.25 17.98 -6.15
CA LYS A 157 -1.14 18.19 -5.72
C LYS A 157 -1.69 19.29 -6.65
N LYS A 158 -2.83 19.08 -7.31
CA LYS A 158 -3.54 20.14 -8.07
C LYS A 158 -4.14 21.15 -7.08
N ALA A 159 -4.38 22.43 -7.37
CA ALA A 159 -4.48 23.19 -8.61
C ALA A 159 -4.13 24.66 -8.31
N GLU A 160 -3.29 25.32 -9.12
CA GLU A 160 -3.35 26.79 -9.38
C GLU A 160 -2.23 27.25 -10.33
N ASP A 161 -1.08 26.58 -10.36
CA ASP A 161 0.03 27.01 -11.22
C ASP A 161 0.05 26.35 -12.61
N SER A 162 0.36 27.17 -13.63
CA SER A 162 0.67 26.73 -14.99
C SER A 162 1.79 25.67 -15.01
N PRO A 163 1.72 24.70 -15.94
CA PRO A 163 2.60 23.55 -15.89
C PRO A 163 4.07 23.92 -16.17
N LYS A 164 4.91 23.95 -15.12
CA LYS A 164 6.38 23.98 -15.32
C LYS A 164 6.82 22.70 -16.02
N GLN A 165 7.31 22.79 -17.24
CA GLN A 165 7.86 21.63 -17.95
C GLN A 165 9.17 21.22 -17.27
N THR A 166 9.25 19.97 -16.82
CA THR A 166 10.55 19.35 -16.52
C THR A 166 11.04 18.68 -17.80
N PRO A 167 12.21 19.09 -18.34
CA PRO A 167 12.75 18.45 -19.53
C PRO A 167 12.98 16.96 -19.23
N LYS A 168 12.65 16.11 -20.21
CA LYS A 168 13.01 14.68 -20.13
C LYS A 168 14.53 14.58 -20.06
N ALA A 169 15.05 13.69 -19.21
CA ALA A 169 16.46 13.33 -19.28
C ALA A 169 16.78 12.81 -20.70
N GLY A 170 17.89 13.24 -21.28
CA GLY A 170 18.31 12.78 -22.61
C GLY A 170 18.61 11.27 -22.63
N PHE A 171 18.63 10.68 -23.83
CA PHE A 171 18.81 9.23 -24.03
C PHE A 171 20.16 8.69 -23.50
N HIS A 172 21.19 9.52 -23.46
CA HIS A 172 22.53 9.16 -22.97
C HIS A 172 22.92 10.03 -21.77
N PRO A 173 22.35 9.77 -20.58
CA PRO A 173 22.70 10.54 -19.40
C PRO A 173 24.16 10.26 -19.02
N LYS A 174 24.90 11.31 -18.68
CA LYS A 174 26.22 11.14 -18.05
C LYS A 174 26.04 10.31 -16.79
N LYS A 175 26.80 9.23 -16.67
CA LYS A 175 26.74 8.28 -15.57
C LYS A 175 28.14 7.80 -15.19
N VAL A 176 28.33 7.47 -13.93
CA VAL A 176 29.53 6.81 -13.40
C VAL A 176 29.13 5.48 -12.78
N LEU A 177 30.01 4.49 -12.84
CA LEU A 177 29.78 3.20 -12.20
C LEU A 177 30.42 3.23 -10.81
N LEU A 178 29.60 3.03 -9.78
CA LEU A 178 30.04 2.88 -8.40
C LEU A 178 30.13 1.39 -8.08
N SER A 179 31.33 0.90 -7.81
CA SER A 179 31.54 -0.41 -7.18
C SER A 179 31.68 -0.18 -5.68
N LYS A 180 30.90 -0.88 -4.85
CA LYS A 180 30.89 -0.65 -3.41
C LYS A 180 30.84 -1.98 -2.67
N TRP A 181 31.65 -2.12 -1.62
CA TRP A 181 31.67 -3.27 -0.72
C TRP A 181 31.45 -2.83 0.72
N TRP A 182 30.65 -3.60 1.46
CA TRP A 182 30.28 -3.30 2.84
C TRP A 182 29.99 -4.57 3.64
N ASP A 183 30.08 -4.42 4.96
CA ASP A 183 29.67 -5.42 5.95
C ASP A 183 28.58 -4.84 6.87
N TRP A 184 28.26 -5.56 7.94
CA TRP A 184 27.30 -5.11 8.95
C TRP A 184 27.74 -3.88 9.75
N LYS A 185 29.04 -3.53 9.78
CA LYS A 185 29.56 -2.32 10.45
C LYS A 185 29.54 -1.11 9.53
N GLY A 186 29.62 -1.31 8.21
CA GLY A 186 29.53 -0.24 7.23
C GLY A 186 30.38 -0.48 5.99
N VAL A 187 30.64 0.60 5.26
CA VAL A 187 31.41 0.55 4.01
C VAL A 187 32.86 0.16 4.30
N ILE A 188 33.41 -0.75 3.51
CA ILE A 188 34.81 -1.19 3.59
C ILE A 188 35.62 -0.50 2.49
N PHE A 189 35.14 -0.62 1.26
CA PHE A 189 35.82 -0.12 0.08
C PHE A 189 34.77 0.32 -0.93
N PHE A 190 35.08 1.37 -1.70
CA PHE A 190 34.29 1.76 -2.86
C PHE A 190 35.21 2.41 -3.89
N GLU A 191 34.84 2.26 -5.16
CA GLU A 191 35.55 2.86 -6.27
C GLU A 191 34.54 3.42 -7.27
N LEU A 192 34.77 4.65 -7.73
CA LEU A 192 34.04 5.24 -8.84
C LEU A 192 34.88 5.04 -10.09
N LEU A 193 34.38 4.25 -11.03
CA LEU A 193 35.08 4.05 -12.28
C LEU A 193 35.05 5.34 -13.12
N PRO A 194 36.17 5.68 -13.79
CA PRO A 194 36.21 6.78 -14.75
C PRO A 194 35.14 6.65 -15.83
N LEU A 195 34.80 7.79 -16.45
CA LEU A 195 33.83 7.82 -17.53
C LEU A 195 34.24 6.86 -18.66
N ASN A 196 33.28 6.10 -19.17
CA ASN A 196 33.47 5.09 -20.23
C ASN A 196 34.31 3.85 -19.86
N LYS A 197 34.69 3.67 -18.59
CA LYS A 197 35.30 2.42 -18.13
C LYS A 197 34.19 1.45 -17.66
N THR A 198 34.25 0.22 -18.14
CA THR A 198 33.39 -0.89 -17.70
C THR A 198 34.17 -1.85 -16.81
N ILE A 199 33.46 -2.65 -16.02
CA ILE A 199 34.07 -3.72 -15.23
C ILE A 199 34.35 -4.88 -16.18
N ASN A 200 35.64 -5.13 -16.40
CA ASN A 200 36.16 -6.35 -16.97
C ASN A 200 36.75 -7.23 -15.84
N PRO A 201 37.10 -8.49 -16.11
CA PRO A 201 37.69 -9.36 -15.12
C PRO A 201 38.95 -8.78 -14.46
N GLU A 202 39.81 -8.10 -15.21
CA GLU A 202 41.06 -7.53 -14.69
C GLU A 202 40.80 -6.43 -13.66
N VAL A 203 39.91 -5.48 -13.98
CA VAL A 203 39.52 -4.41 -13.05
C VAL A 203 38.85 -4.98 -11.82
N TYR A 204 38.02 -6.02 -11.97
CA TYR A 204 37.38 -6.66 -10.84
C TYR A 204 38.38 -7.36 -9.91
N CYS A 205 39.38 -8.06 -10.47
CA CYS A 205 40.47 -8.65 -9.68
C CYS A 205 41.27 -7.59 -8.93
N GLU A 206 41.66 -6.49 -9.60
CA GLU A 206 42.34 -5.37 -8.94
C GLU A 206 41.51 -4.76 -7.80
N GLN A 207 40.18 -4.71 -7.97
CA GLN A 207 39.26 -4.25 -6.95
C GLN A 207 39.20 -5.19 -5.75
N LEU A 208 39.25 -6.50 -5.97
CA LEU A 208 39.31 -7.50 -4.90
C LEU A 208 40.62 -7.41 -4.11
N ASP A 209 41.75 -7.16 -4.78
CA ASP A 209 43.04 -6.96 -4.10
C ASP A 209 43.02 -5.70 -3.22
N LYS A 210 42.49 -4.58 -3.76
CA LYS A 210 42.28 -3.33 -3.01
C LYS A 210 41.31 -3.53 -1.84
N LEU A 211 40.22 -4.28 -2.04
CA LEU A 211 39.27 -4.65 -1.00
C LEU A 211 39.95 -5.45 0.11
N ASN A 212 40.77 -6.43 -0.24
CA ASN A 212 41.47 -7.26 0.73
C ASN A 212 42.44 -6.42 1.57
N ALA A 213 43.20 -5.51 0.94
CA ALA A 213 44.04 -4.56 1.66
C ALA A 213 43.23 -3.65 2.60
N ALA A 214 42.08 -3.14 2.15
CA ALA A 214 41.19 -2.32 2.97
C ALA A 214 40.59 -3.11 4.14
N LEU A 215 40.26 -4.38 3.95
CA LEU A 215 39.81 -5.29 5.00
C LEU A 215 40.89 -5.44 6.06
N HIS A 216 42.13 -5.76 5.69
CA HIS A 216 43.24 -5.88 6.65
C HIS A 216 43.46 -4.59 7.46
N GLN A 217 43.34 -3.42 6.84
CA GLN A 217 43.44 -2.14 7.55
C GLN A 217 42.28 -1.90 8.51
N LYS A 218 41.05 -2.21 8.08
CA LYS A 218 39.85 -2.08 8.92
C LYS A 218 39.95 -2.97 10.15
N THR A 219 40.46 -4.19 9.98
CA THR A 219 40.50 -5.22 11.02
C THR A 219 41.61 -4.99 12.02
N ALA A 220 42.76 -4.47 11.58
CA ALA A 220 43.81 -3.97 12.48
C ALA A 220 43.30 -2.85 13.40
N ARG A 221 42.38 -2.00 12.92
CA ARG A 221 41.76 -0.92 13.71
C ARG A 221 40.73 -1.43 14.72
N THR A 222 39.97 -2.49 14.39
CA THR A 222 38.96 -3.07 15.30
C THR A 222 39.49 -4.16 16.23
N GLY A 223 40.69 -4.71 16.00
CA GLY A 223 41.32 -5.72 16.87
C GLY A 223 40.67 -7.12 16.85
N GLU A 224 39.79 -7.40 15.87
CA GLU A 224 38.88 -8.56 15.92
C GLU A 224 39.36 -9.81 15.15
N TRP A 225 40.50 -9.80 14.47
CA TRP A 225 40.86 -10.87 13.51
C TRP A 225 41.69 -12.06 14.05
N GLN A 226 42.03 -12.08 15.34
CA GLN A 226 42.94 -13.12 15.86
C GLN A 226 42.31 -14.46 16.24
N ARG A 227 41.02 -14.71 15.98
CA ARG A 227 40.44 -16.04 16.27
C ARG A 227 39.42 -16.45 15.18
N ARG A 228 39.76 -17.50 14.41
CA ARG A 228 38.84 -18.45 13.73
C ARG A 228 38.60 -18.37 12.22
N CYS A 229 39.56 -17.94 11.39
CA CYS A 229 39.47 -18.24 9.95
C CYS A 229 40.81 -18.80 9.47
N PHE A 230 40.79 -20.05 9.00
CA PHE A 230 41.91 -20.91 8.59
C PHE A 230 42.60 -21.71 9.71
N PRO A 231 42.21 -22.98 9.94
CA PRO A 231 43.19 -23.97 10.40
C PRO A 231 44.19 -24.28 9.26
N PRO A 232 45.41 -24.76 9.60
CA PRO A 232 46.41 -25.17 8.63
C PRO A 232 45.95 -26.32 7.72
#